data_AF-A0A815XL64-F1
#
_entry.id   AF-A0A815XL64-F1
#
_cell.length_a   1.000
_cell.length_b   1.000
_cell.length_c   1.000
_cell.angle_alpha   90.00
_cell.angle_beta   90.00
_cell.angle_gamma   90.00
#
_symmetry.space_group_name_H-M   'P 1'
#
loop_
_entity.id
_entity.type
_entity.pdbx_description
1 polymer ?
#
loop_
_entity_poly.entity_id
_entity_poly.type
_entity_poly.pdbx_seq_one_letter_code
_entity_poly.pdbx_strand_id
1 'polypeptide(L)'
;TSKKRASIDLGISRRSLGRLMQDLNLKLYKPRLLQALNEDDPDRRTEFCEWVLDSFEEDPTLLDRILWTDEAIFKVNGRVNRHNCVYWSDTNPHLVIEQELTVPQVVVWGGIWSNGVVGPYFFEGNVTSQKYFQMLKDNIIPQLEEHSSFQTMIWQQDGAPPHYGQIVRDYLDDTFLHWIGRRGTIEWPPRSPDLTPCDFSLWGILKDRVYAQNPCNTNHMKSLIQQEFISINDDIELCQKICRSVADRCQMCINIEGKQFEHLR
;
A
#
# COMPACT_ATOMS: atom_id res chain seq x y z
N THR A 1 -2.16 -19.08 13.85
CA THR A 1 -1.65 -20.03 12.86
C THR A 1 -2.33 -19.93 11.48
N SER A 2 -1.59 -19.98 10.35
CA SER A 2 -2.17 -20.13 8.99
C SER A 2 -2.86 -21.50 8.84
N LYS A 3 -3.84 -21.66 7.90
CA LYS A 3 -4.54 -22.96 7.68
C LYS A 3 -3.57 -24.13 7.43
N LYS A 4 -2.43 -23.85 6.80
CA LYS A 4 -1.38 -24.86 6.54
C LYS A 4 -0.72 -25.32 7.85
N ARG A 5 -0.36 -24.37 8.72
CA ARG A 5 0.32 -24.67 9.99
C ARG A 5 -0.65 -25.27 11.01
N ALA A 6 -1.90 -24.80 11.07
CA ALA A 6 -2.93 -25.36 11.96
C ALA A 6 -3.37 -26.77 11.53
N SER A 7 -3.36 -27.06 10.23
CA SER A 7 -3.58 -28.41 9.70
C SER A 7 -2.49 -29.40 10.15
N ILE A 8 -1.24 -28.93 10.25
CA ILE A 8 -0.12 -29.72 10.74
C ILE A 8 -0.21 -29.90 12.27
N ASP A 9 -0.43 -28.81 13.01
CA ASP A 9 -0.47 -28.82 14.48
C ASP A 9 -1.65 -29.63 15.04
N LEU A 10 -2.79 -29.62 14.35
CA LEU A 10 -4.00 -30.35 14.77
C LEU A 10 -4.13 -31.74 14.12
N GLY A 11 -3.26 -32.09 13.18
CA GLY A 11 -3.37 -33.35 12.43
C GLY A 11 -4.63 -33.46 11.54
N ILE A 12 -5.28 -32.34 11.23
CA ILE A 12 -6.54 -32.28 10.47
C ILE A 12 -6.25 -31.82 9.04
N SER A 13 -6.92 -32.38 8.04
CA SER A 13 -6.77 -31.92 6.66
C SER A 13 -7.16 -30.43 6.50
N ARG A 14 -6.47 -29.67 5.64
CA ARG A 14 -6.78 -28.24 5.40
C ARG A 14 -8.25 -28.01 4.99
N ARG A 15 -8.86 -28.97 4.30
CA ARG A 15 -10.25 -28.91 3.85
C ARG A 15 -11.23 -29.07 5.02
N SER A 16 -10.96 -30.03 5.90
CA SER A 16 -11.75 -30.25 7.12
C SER A 16 -11.61 -29.08 8.09
N LEU A 17 -10.38 -28.57 8.26
CA LEU A 17 -10.11 -27.36 9.04
C LEU A 17 -10.89 -26.16 8.48
N GLY A 18 -10.92 -26.00 7.15
CA GLY A 18 -11.67 -24.94 6.49
C GLY A 18 -13.18 -24.97 6.76
N ARG A 19 -13.79 -26.16 6.81
CA ARG A 19 -15.22 -26.34 7.15
C ARG A 19 -15.47 -26.04 8.63
N LEU A 20 -14.64 -26.57 9.51
CA LEU A 20 -14.77 -26.39 10.95
C LEU A 20 -14.67 -24.91 11.36
N MET A 21 -13.84 -24.14 10.66
CA MET A 21 -13.73 -22.70 10.87
C MET A 21 -14.95 -21.90 10.40
N GLN A 22 -15.65 -22.39 9.35
CA GLN A 22 -16.92 -21.81 8.90
C GLN A 22 -18.05 -22.13 9.89
N ASP A 23 -18.10 -23.37 10.37
CA ASP A 23 -19.11 -23.83 11.35
C ASP A 23 -18.98 -23.07 12.69
N LEU A 24 -17.76 -22.69 13.07
CA LEU A 24 -17.47 -21.89 14.27
C LEU A 24 -17.59 -20.37 14.05
N ASN A 25 -18.00 -19.93 12.85
CA ASN A 25 -18.13 -18.52 12.45
C ASN A 25 -16.87 -17.67 12.74
N LEU A 26 -15.70 -18.28 12.63
CA LEU A 26 -14.44 -17.62 12.93
C LEU A 26 -14.06 -16.67 11.80
N LYS A 27 -13.96 -15.37 12.10
CA LYS A 27 -13.52 -14.35 11.16
C LYS A 27 -11.98 -14.33 11.06
N LEU A 28 -11.49 -14.03 9.86
CA LEU A 28 -10.06 -13.99 9.58
C LEU A 28 -9.50 -12.62 9.97
N TYR A 29 -8.78 -12.55 11.10
CA TYR A 29 -8.13 -11.31 11.53
C TYR A 29 -6.65 -11.32 11.13
N LYS A 30 -6.26 -10.34 10.30
CA LYS A 30 -4.85 -10.02 10.01
C LYS A 30 -4.47 -8.79 10.85
N PRO A 31 -3.74 -8.93 11.97
CA PRO A 31 -3.32 -7.77 12.75
C PRO A 31 -2.39 -6.90 11.89
N ARG A 32 -2.80 -5.66 11.62
CA ARG A 32 -1.96 -4.62 11.04
C ARG A 32 -1.55 -3.66 12.15
N LEU A 33 -0.25 -3.36 12.21
CA LEU A 33 0.26 -2.36 13.14
C LEU A 33 0.06 -1.00 12.47
N LEU A 34 -1.05 -0.35 12.76
CA LEU A 34 -1.32 1.01 12.32
C LEU A 34 -0.77 1.99 13.36
N GLN A 35 -0.26 3.13 12.92
CA GLN A 35 -0.01 4.22 13.85
C GLN A 35 -1.35 4.69 14.41
N ALA A 36 -1.42 4.87 15.73
CA ALA A 36 -2.61 5.44 16.36
C ALA A 36 -2.86 6.85 15.82
N LEU A 37 -4.13 7.17 15.58
CA LEU A 37 -4.53 8.50 15.19
C LEU A 37 -4.32 9.49 16.35
N ASN A 38 -3.91 10.71 16.02
CA ASN A 38 -3.96 11.87 16.91
C ASN A 38 -5.38 12.46 16.91
N GLU A 39 -5.65 13.37 17.85
CA GLU A 39 -6.95 14.03 18.02
C GLU A 39 -7.47 14.70 16.74
N ASP A 40 -6.59 15.37 15.98
CA ASP A 40 -6.98 16.08 14.75
C ASP A 40 -6.98 15.20 13.48
N ASP A 41 -6.46 13.97 13.54
CA ASP A 41 -6.32 13.13 12.35
C ASP A 41 -7.69 12.73 11.75
N PRO A 42 -8.73 12.37 12.54
CA PRO A 42 -10.05 12.04 12.01
C PRO A 42 -10.69 13.16 11.19
N ASP A 43 -10.58 14.41 11.63
CA ASP A 43 -11.15 15.56 10.92
C ASP A 43 -10.47 15.73 9.56
N ARG A 44 -9.13 15.70 9.53
CA ARG A 44 -8.36 15.80 8.28
C ARG A 44 -8.63 14.63 7.32
N ARG A 45 -8.83 13.43 7.88
CA ARG A 45 -9.21 12.24 7.11
C ARG A 45 -10.60 12.41 6.49
N THR A 46 -11.54 12.97 7.25
CA THR A 46 -12.90 13.24 6.78
C THR A 46 -12.88 14.30 5.68
N GLU A 47 -12.21 15.44 5.90
CA GLU A 47 -12.07 16.52 4.93
C GLU A 47 -11.47 16.03 3.60
N PHE A 48 -10.42 15.21 3.66
CA PHE A 48 -9.84 14.60 2.45
C PHE A 48 -10.83 13.67 1.75
N CYS A 49 -11.58 12.86 2.49
CA CYS A 49 -12.54 11.93 1.91
C CYS A 49 -13.73 12.66 1.28
N GLU A 50 -14.23 13.72 1.91
CA GLU A 50 -15.25 14.60 1.35
C GLU A 50 -14.76 15.23 0.05
N TRP A 51 -13.56 15.81 0.05
CA TRP A 51 -12.94 16.35 -1.15
C TRP A 51 -12.85 15.33 -2.30
N VAL A 52 -12.42 14.08 -2.00
CA VAL A 52 -12.35 13.02 -3.02
C VAL A 52 -13.74 12.72 -3.59
N LEU A 53 -14.76 12.56 -2.74
CA LEU A 53 -16.10 12.20 -3.19
C LEU A 53 -16.77 13.32 -3.98
N ASP A 54 -16.69 14.56 -3.49
CA ASP A 54 -17.25 15.73 -4.18
C ASP A 54 -16.56 15.94 -5.53
N SER A 55 -15.22 15.87 -5.56
CA SER A 55 -14.46 16.01 -6.81
C SER A 55 -14.71 14.86 -7.79
N PHE A 56 -15.01 13.65 -7.28
CA PHE A 56 -15.34 12.50 -8.11
C PHE A 56 -16.77 12.55 -8.66
N GLU A 57 -17.71 13.17 -7.93
CA GLU A 57 -19.05 13.46 -8.44
C GLU A 57 -19.01 14.49 -9.58
N GLU A 58 -18.17 15.52 -9.45
CA GLU A 58 -17.96 16.53 -10.50
C GLU A 58 -17.18 15.99 -11.71
N ASP A 59 -16.13 15.19 -11.47
CA ASP A 59 -15.32 14.55 -12.50
C ASP A 59 -15.15 13.04 -12.20
N PRO A 60 -15.96 12.18 -12.85
CA PRO A 60 -15.85 10.72 -12.72
C PRO A 60 -14.51 10.13 -13.17
N THR A 61 -13.64 10.91 -13.81
CA THR A 61 -12.30 10.48 -14.21
C THR A 61 -11.22 10.80 -13.17
N LEU A 62 -11.55 11.51 -12.08
CA LEU A 62 -10.58 11.94 -11.07
C LEU A 62 -9.70 10.77 -10.56
N LEU A 63 -10.32 9.70 -10.09
CA LEU A 63 -9.61 8.54 -9.53
C LEU A 63 -8.79 7.80 -10.59
N ASP A 64 -9.12 7.97 -11.88
CA ASP A 64 -8.37 7.39 -12.97
C ASP A 64 -7.09 8.21 -13.29
N ARG A 65 -7.03 9.48 -12.85
CA ARG A 65 -5.91 10.40 -13.06
C ARG A 65 -4.95 10.49 -11.86
N ILE A 66 -5.35 10.02 -10.67
CA ILE A 66 -4.47 10.02 -9.49
C ILE A 66 -3.46 8.86 -9.59
N LEU A 67 -2.17 9.21 -9.56
CA LEU A 67 -1.07 8.28 -9.37
C LEU A 67 -0.75 8.16 -7.90
N TRP A 68 -1.12 7.01 -7.32
CA TRP A 68 -0.88 6.67 -5.92
C TRP A 68 0.52 6.10 -5.77
N THR A 69 1.36 6.68 -4.91
CA THR A 69 2.76 6.28 -4.76
C THR A 69 3.11 6.02 -3.30
N ASP A 70 4.02 5.08 -3.08
CA ASP A 70 4.45 4.68 -1.73
C ASP A 70 5.74 3.84 -1.76
N GLU A 71 6.29 3.54 -0.58
CA GLU A 71 7.37 2.59 -0.38
C GLU A 71 6.97 1.36 0.44
N ALA A 72 7.47 0.19 0.03
CA ALA A 72 7.35 -1.04 0.79
C ALA A 72 8.70 -1.72 1.03
N ILE A 73 8.81 -2.36 2.20
CA ILE A 73 9.95 -3.20 2.57
C ILE A 73 9.61 -4.68 2.30
N PHE A 74 10.47 -5.35 1.54
CA PHE A 74 10.46 -6.80 1.34
C PHE A 74 11.67 -7.43 2.03
N LYS A 75 11.44 -8.45 2.88
CA LYS A 75 12.50 -9.18 3.58
C LYS A 75 12.67 -10.59 3.02
N VAL A 76 13.91 -11.05 2.84
CA VAL A 76 14.24 -12.37 2.23
C VAL A 76 13.80 -13.55 3.10
N ASN A 77 13.64 -13.37 4.43
CA ASN A 77 13.18 -14.46 5.26
C ASN A 77 11.67 -14.72 5.09
N GLY A 78 11.32 -15.64 4.21
CA GLY A 78 9.95 -16.20 4.10
C GLY A 78 9.41 -16.89 5.37
N ARG A 79 10.09 -16.80 6.52
CA ARG A 79 9.70 -17.49 7.78
C ARG A 79 8.87 -16.69 8.76
N VAL A 80 8.78 -15.37 8.65
CA VAL A 80 7.73 -14.60 9.36
C VAL A 80 7.29 -13.44 8.49
N ASN A 81 6.49 -13.75 7.47
CA ASN A 81 5.63 -12.74 6.90
C ASN A 81 4.60 -12.39 8.00
N ARG A 82 4.51 -11.14 8.45
CA ARG A 82 3.42 -10.71 9.35
C ARG A 82 2.05 -10.99 8.71
N HIS A 83 1.97 -11.08 7.38
CA HIS A 83 0.78 -11.55 6.66
C HIS A 83 0.46 -13.05 6.85
N ASN A 84 1.41 -13.85 7.34
CA ASN A 84 1.23 -15.25 7.74
C ASN A 84 1.06 -15.44 9.27
N CYS A 85 1.09 -14.36 10.06
CA CYS A 85 0.71 -14.36 11.47
C CYS A 85 -0.81 -14.17 11.62
N VAL A 86 -1.58 -15.00 10.94
CA VAL A 86 -3.01 -15.21 11.25
C VAL A 86 -3.03 -15.97 12.57
N TYR A 87 -3.91 -15.67 13.53
CA TYR A 87 -4.20 -16.54 14.68
C TYR A 87 -5.70 -16.70 14.88
N TRP A 88 -6.11 -17.89 15.31
CA TRP A 88 -7.49 -18.22 15.61
C TRP A 88 -7.59 -18.25 17.13
N SER A 89 -8.37 -17.35 17.72
CA SER A 89 -8.60 -17.32 19.16
C SER A 89 -9.90 -16.59 19.45
N ASP A 90 -10.60 -17.01 20.49
CA ASP A 90 -11.77 -16.32 21.07
C ASP A 90 -11.35 -15.16 21.99
N THR A 91 -10.08 -15.11 22.41
CA THR A 91 -9.47 -14.09 23.27
C THR A 91 -8.02 -13.77 22.85
N ASN A 92 -7.50 -12.57 23.14
CA ASN A 92 -6.15 -12.14 22.68
C ASN A 92 -5.02 -12.99 23.33
N PRO A 93 -4.22 -13.75 22.55
CA PRO A 93 -3.34 -14.78 23.11
C PRO A 93 -1.94 -14.31 23.56
N HIS A 94 -1.65 -13.00 23.57
CA HIS A 94 -0.36 -12.43 24.04
C HIS A 94 0.91 -13.18 23.53
N LEU A 95 0.92 -13.56 22.26
CA LEU A 95 2.04 -14.29 21.64
C LEU A 95 3.24 -13.36 21.35
N VAL A 96 4.40 -13.72 21.90
CA VAL A 96 5.69 -13.08 21.58
C VAL A 96 6.36 -13.87 20.47
N ILE A 97 6.65 -13.21 19.34
CA ILE A 97 7.41 -13.79 18.22
C ILE A 97 8.81 -13.21 18.25
N GLU A 98 9.82 -14.06 18.49
CA GLU A 98 11.22 -13.67 18.37
C GLU A 98 11.57 -13.45 16.88
N GLN A 99 12.12 -12.27 16.57
CA GLN A 99 12.54 -11.89 15.22
C GLN A 99 14.05 -11.71 15.21
N GLU A 100 14.74 -12.42 14.30
CA GLU A 100 16.15 -12.11 14.00
C GLU A 100 16.24 -10.72 13.35
N LEU A 101 17.08 -9.86 13.93
CA LEU A 101 17.14 -8.42 13.62
C LEU A 101 17.84 -8.08 12.30
N THR A 102 18.56 -9.02 11.68
CA THR A 102 19.42 -8.76 10.50
C THR A 102 19.07 -9.66 9.32
N VAL A 103 17.88 -9.49 8.77
CA VAL A 103 17.47 -10.17 7.53
C VAL A 103 17.72 -9.22 6.37
N PRO A 104 18.37 -9.66 5.27
CA PRO A 104 18.46 -8.86 4.05
C PRO A 104 17.09 -8.38 3.58
N GLN A 105 16.99 -7.09 3.28
CA GLN A 105 15.75 -6.45 2.89
C GLN A 105 15.95 -5.55 1.66
N VAL A 106 14.87 -5.32 0.94
CA VAL A 106 14.79 -4.42 -0.20
C VAL A 106 13.72 -3.38 0.11
N VAL A 107 14.07 -2.11 -0.03
CA VAL A 107 13.11 -1.00 -0.01
C VAL A 107 12.73 -0.72 -1.46
N VAL A 108 11.45 -0.80 -1.75
CA VAL A 108 10.88 -0.66 -3.08
C VAL A 108 9.98 0.55 -3.07
N TRP A 109 10.15 1.45 -4.03
CA TRP A 109 9.20 2.49 -4.36
C TRP A 109 8.40 2.06 -5.59
N GLY A 110 7.12 2.40 -5.62
CA GLY A 110 6.29 2.20 -6.79
C GLY A 110 4.95 2.91 -6.65
N GLY A 111 4.18 2.88 -7.73
CA GLY A 111 2.86 3.46 -7.72
C GLY A 111 1.90 2.79 -8.67
N ILE A 112 0.62 3.12 -8.53
CA ILE A 112 -0.50 2.57 -9.30
C ILE A 112 -1.46 3.71 -9.68
N TRP A 113 -1.97 3.67 -10.91
CA TRP A 113 -3.11 4.45 -11.37
C TRP A 113 -3.98 3.58 -12.28
N SER A 114 -5.12 4.08 -12.77
CA SER A 114 -6.06 3.29 -13.55
C SER A 114 -5.56 2.74 -14.90
N ASN A 115 -4.41 3.18 -15.42
CA ASN A 115 -3.80 2.64 -16.66
C ASN A 115 -2.50 1.87 -16.41
N GLY A 116 -2.23 1.46 -15.17
CA GLY A 116 -1.10 0.58 -14.87
C GLY A 116 -0.35 0.95 -13.60
N VAL A 117 0.93 0.60 -13.59
CA VAL A 117 1.84 0.84 -12.46
C VAL A 117 3.11 1.53 -12.92
N VAL A 118 3.73 2.28 -12.01
CA VAL A 118 5.04 2.88 -12.21
C VAL A 118 6.06 2.30 -11.22
N GLY A 119 7.29 2.16 -11.67
CA GLY A 119 8.34 1.45 -10.94
C GLY A 119 8.45 -0.03 -11.39
N PRO A 120 9.02 -0.90 -10.55
CA PRO A 120 9.55 -0.64 -9.22
C PRO A 120 10.88 0.13 -9.29
N TYR A 121 11.12 1.00 -8.31
CA TYR A 121 12.44 1.56 -8.04
C TYR A 121 12.99 0.99 -6.72
N PHE A 122 14.29 0.65 -6.69
CA PHE A 122 14.90 0.03 -5.51
C PHE A 122 15.87 1.01 -4.84
N PHE A 123 15.59 1.36 -3.59
CA PHE A 123 16.50 2.18 -2.80
C PHE A 123 17.62 1.35 -2.18
N GLU A 124 18.84 1.89 -2.25
CA GLU A 124 19.99 1.38 -1.51
C GLU A 124 20.16 2.21 -0.22
N GLY A 125 20.02 1.55 0.93
CA GLY A 125 20.10 2.17 2.26
C GLY A 125 18.87 3.03 2.61
N ASN A 126 19.07 4.04 3.46
CA ASN A 126 17.98 4.92 3.90
C ASN A 126 17.51 5.84 2.77
N VAL A 127 16.20 6.06 2.70
CA VAL A 127 15.56 7.05 1.83
C VAL A 127 15.70 8.42 2.48
N THR A 128 16.34 9.36 1.78
CA THR A 128 16.45 10.76 2.18
C THR A 128 15.71 11.61 1.16
N SER A 129 15.35 12.86 1.50
CA SER A 129 14.72 13.77 0.53
C SER A 129 15.55 13.95 -0.74
N GLN A 130 16.88 13.97 -0.65
CA GLN A 130 17.76 14.07 -1.81
C GLN A 130 17.68 12.83 -2.71
N LYS A 131 17.71 11.62 -2.12
CA LYS A 131 17.60 10.38 -2.90
C LYS A 131 16.21 10.23 -3.51
N TYR A 132 15.17 10.61 -2.78
CA TYR A 132 13.80 10.60 -3.27
C TYR A 132 13.63 11.57 -4.44
N PHE A 133 14.13 12.82 -4.31
CA PHE A 133 14.17 13.79 -5.39
C PHE A 133 14.93 13.27 -6.63
N GLN A 134 16.12 12.68 -6.44
CA GLN A 134 16.90 12.10 -7.54
C GLN A 134 16.14 10.98 -8.25
N MET A 135 15.51 10.07 -7.50
CA MET A 135 14.65 9.04 -8.07
C MET A 135 13.53 9.66 -8.92
N LEU A 136 12.82 10.66 -8.39
CA LEU A 136 11.76 11.33 -9.16
C LEU A 136 12.30 11.91 -10.46
N LYS A 137 13.33 12.75 -10.36
CA LYS A 137 13.87 13.50 -11.49
C LYS A 137 14.55 12.62 -12.55
N ASP A 138 15.37 11.67 -12.12
CA ASP A 138 16.26 10.93 -13.02
C ASP A 138 15.63 9.62 -13.50
N ASN A 139 14.60 9.12 -12.81
CA ASN A 139 14.00 7.82 -13.13
C ASN A 139 12.50 7.90 -13.37
N ILE A 140 11.70 8.48 -12.47
CA ILE A 140 10.25 8.33 -12.52
C ILE A 140 9.60 9.31 -13.49
N ILE A 141 9.81 10.62 -13.30
CA ILE A 141 9.16 11.67 -14.10
C ILE A 141 9.46 11.51 -15.60
N PRO A 142 10.71 11.22 -16.05
CA PRO A 142 10.97 11.02 -17.47
C PRO A 142 10.14 9.88 -18.10
N GLN A 143 9.86 8.80 -17.35
CA GLN A 143 9.01 7.71 -17.84
C GLN A 143 7.55 8.13 -17.93
N LEU A 144 7.10 9.02 -17.03
CA LEU A 144 5.73 9.51 -17.02
C LEU A 144 5.47 10.53 -18.11
N GLU A 145 6.44 11.38 -18.44
CA GLU A 145 6.37 12.38 -19.52
C GLU A 145 6.06 11.76 -20.89
N GLU A 146 6.45 10.51 -21.11
CA GLU A 146 6.14 9.77 -22.35
C GLU A 146 4.65 9.34 -22.43
N HIS A 147 3.92 9.36 -21.31
CA HIS A 147 2.53 8.95 -21.25
C HIS A 147 1.59 10.09 -21.66
N SER A 148 0.59 9.79 -22.51
CA SER A 148 -0.37 10.79 -23.01
C SER A 148 -1.21 11.47 -21.93
N SER A 149 -1.29 10.87 -20.74
CA SER A 149 -2.05 11.35 -19.58
C SER A 149 -1.21 12.19 -18.60
N PHE A 150 0.08 12.39 -18.86
CA PHE A 150 0.98 13.07 -17.91
C PHE A 150 0.47 14.45 -17.48
N GLN A 151 0.01 15.25 -18.45
CA GLN A 151 -0.44 16.62 -18.23
C GLN A 151 -1.67 16.76 -17.32
N THR A 152 -2.46 15.69 -17.19
CA THR A 152 -3.68 15.67 -16.36
C THR A 152 -3.54 14.78 -15.13
N MET A 153 -2.36 14.18 -14.94
CA MET A 153 -2.04 13.30 -13.83
C MET A 153 -1.97 14.08 -12.52
N ILE A 154 -2.53 13.51 -11.46
CA ILE A 154 -2.45 14.05 -10.11
C ILE A 154 -1.49 13.15 -9.33
N TRP A 155 -0.34 13.69 -8.94
CA TRP A 155 0.62 12.94 -8.14
C TRP A 155 0.15 12.80 -6.70
N GLN A 156 0.20 11.62 -6.10
CA GLN A 156 -0.06 11.44 -4.67
C GLN A 156 1.17 10.85 -3.97
N GLN A 157 1.56 11.43 -2.83
CA GLN A 157 2.53 10.87 -1.89
C GLN A 157 2.12 11.11 -0.44
N ASP A 158 2.64 10.31 0.49
CA ASP A 158 2.32 10.43 1.91
C ASP A 158 3.12 11.56 2.62
N GLY A 159 2.94 11.68 3.94
CA GLY A 159 3.60 12.70 4.76
C GLY A 159 4.98 12.32 5.31
N ALA A 160 5.63 11.26 4.79
CA ALA A 160 6.91 10.78 5.33
C ALA A 160 8.03 11.84 5.24
N PRO A 161 9.02 11.80 6.15
CA PRO A 161 10.09 12.80 6.17
C PRO A 161 10.82 13.02 4.84
N PRO A 162 11.15 11.99 4.02
CA PRO A 162 11.76 12.20 2.72
C PRO A 162 10.90 13.06 1.78
N HIS A 163 9.58 12.88 1.80
CA HIS A 163 8.61 13.55 0.93
C HIS A 163 8.40 15.02 1.31
N TYR A 164 8.64 15.35 2.59
CA TYR A 164 8.53 16.72 3.11
C TYR A 164 9.77 17.60 2.81
N GLY A 165 10.77 17.12 2.08
CA GLY A 165 11.90 17.97 1.70
C GLY A 165 11.46 19.13 0.81
N GLN A 166 11.98 20.35 1.03
CA GLN A 166 11.64 21.50 0.18
C GLN A 166 11.96 21.23 -1.29
N ILE A 167 13.12 20.63 -1.57
CA ILE A 167 13.54 20.24 -2.93
C ILE A 167 12.56 19.28 -3.62
N VAL A 168 11.87 18.43 -2.85
CA VAL A 168 10.86 17.50 -3.39
C VAL A 168 9.59 18.28 -3.71
N ARG A 169 9.12 19.13 -2.80
CA ARG A 169 7.91 19.93 -3.02
C ARG A 169 8.05 20.91 -4.17
N ASP A 170 9.14 21.69 -4.20
CA ASP A 170 9.41 22.64 -5.29
C ASP A 170 9.38 21.92 -6.64
N TYR A 171 9.98 20.73 -6.70
CA TYR A 171 9.97 19.94 -7.92
C TYR A 171 8.57 19.44 -8.30
N LEU A 172 7.76 19.01 -7.34
CA LEU A 172 6.38 18.59 -7.61
C LEU A 172 5.48 19.77 -8.02
N ASP A 173 5.67 20.95 -7.42
CA ASP A 173 4.99 22.19 -7.78
C ASP A 173 5.33 22.62 -9.22
N ASP A 174 6.59 22.44 -9.64
CA ASP A 174 7.04 22.73 -11.01
C ASP A 174 6.57 21.67 -12.04
N THR A 175 6.33 20.43 -11.59
CA THR A 175 6.09 19.28 -12.49
C THR A 175 4.60 18.99 -12.70
N PHE A 176 3.78 19.11 -11.67
CA PHE A 176 2.36 18.73 -11.71
C PHE A 176 1.47 19.93 -11.43
N LEU A 177 0.38 20.09 -12.21
CA LEU A 177 -0.63 21.12 -11.95
C LEU A 177 -1.27 20.94 -10.56
N HIS A 178 -1.54 19.68 -10.20
CA HIS A 178 -2.06 19.30 -8.90
C HIS A 178 -1.31 18.07 -8.38
N TRP A 179 -0.99 18.11 -7.09
CA TRP A 179 -0.48 16.96 -6.36
C TRP A 179 -1.01 16.94 -4.91
N ILE A 180 -1.21 15.72 -4.43
CA ILE A 180 -1.71 15.36 -3.11
C ILE A 180 -0.53 14.97 -2.23
N GLY A 181 -0.37 15.65 -1.10
CA GLY A 181 0.70 15.36 -0.17
C GLY A 181 0.78 16.40 0.94
N ARG A 182 1.71 16.19 1.88
CA ARG A 182 1.89 17.13 2.99
C ARG A 182 2.42 18.47 2.47
N ARG A 183 1.63 19.54 2.60
CA ARG A 183 1.85 20.86 1.97
C ARG A 183 1.80 20.84 0.44
N GLY A 184 1.04 19.91 -0.15
CA GLY A 184 0.75 19.93 -1.57
C GLY A 184 -0.43 20.83 -1.91
N THR A 185 -0.80 20.89 -3.19
CA THR A 185 -2.00 21.61 -3.65
C THR A 185 -3.28 21.06 -3.00
N ILE A 186 -3.26 19.76 -2.65
CA ILE A 186 -4.27 19.07 -1.86
C ILE A 186 -3.54 18.39 -0.70
N GLU A 187 -4.00 18.61 0.53
CA GLU A 187 -3.34 18.04 1.72
C GLU A 187 -3.65 16.55 1.86
N TRP A 188 -2.61 15.73 2.06
CA TRP A 188 -2.78 14.32 2.39
C TRP A 188 -3.04 14.13 3.89
N PRO A 189 -4.08 13.37 4.28
CA PRO A 189 -4.38 13.15 5.69
C PRO A 189 -3.32 12.26 6.34
N PRO A 190 -2.75 12.65 7.50
CA PRO A 190 -1.73 11.87 8.18
C PRO A 190 -2.26 10.47 8.56
N ARG A 191 -1.35 9.48 8.55
CA ARG A 191 -1.61 8.10 9.03
C ARG A 191 -2.83 7.43 8.40
N SER A 192 -2.94 7.56 7.09
CA SER A 192 -4.06 7.04 6.30
C SER A 192 -3.68 5.94 5.30
N PRO A 193 -2.99 4.87 5.73
CA PRO A 193 -2.64 3.76 4.84
C PRO A 193 -3.90 3.04 4.30
N ASP A 194 -5.04 3.19 4.97
CA ASP A 194 -6.33 2.64 4.56
C ASP A 194 -7.01 3.43 3.44
N LEU A 195 -6.45 4.59 3.05
CA LEU A 195 -6.90 5.44 1.96
C LEU A 195 -5.98 5.41 0.72
N THR A 196 -4.80 4.77 0.80
CA THR A 196 -3.90 4.64 -0.36
C THR A 196 -3.96 3.23 -0.98
N PRO A 197 -4.26 3.12 -2.29
CA PRO A 197 -4.19 1.88 -3.07
C PRO A 197 -2.92 1.06 -2.89
N CYS A 198 -1.79 1.74 -2.68
CA CYS A 198 -0.50 1.08 -2.49
C CYS A 198 -0.53 0.15 -1.26
N ASP A 199 -0.91 0.70 -0.11
CA ASP A 199 -0.96 -0.02 1.17
C ASP A 199 -2.07 -1.04 1.26
N PHE A 200 -3.29 -0.66 0.85
CA PHE A 200 -4.43 -1.54 1.06
C PHE A 200 -4.54 -2.65 0.01
N SER A 201 -3.86 -2.52 -1.14
CA SER A 201 -3.94 -3.48 -2.25
C SER A 201 -2.59 -3.85 -2.86
N LEU A 202 -1.92 -2.93 -3.56
CA LEU A 202 -0.76 -3.22 -4.43
C LEU A 202 0.33 -4.02 -3.69
N TRP A 203 0.75 -3.54 -2.53
CA TRP A 203 1.79 -4.20 -1.74
C TRP A 203 1.35 -5.57 -1.22
N GLY A 204 0.06 -5.74 -0.91
CA GLY A 204 -0.50 -7.03 -0.53
C GLY A 204 -0.40 -8.05 -1.67
N ILE A 205 -0.81 -7.65 -2.88
CA ILE A 205 -0.75 -8.49 -4.09
C ILE A 205 0.70 -8.87 -4.39
N LEU A 206 1.60 -7.89 -4.44
CA LEU A 206 3.03 -8.11 -4.72
C LEU A 206 3.67 -9.02 -3.68
N LYS A 207 3.44 -8.79 -2.38
CA LYS A 207 3.97 -9.67 -1.33
C LYS A 207 3.45 -11.09 -1.46
N ASP A 208 2.16 -11.27 -1.70
CA ASP A 208 1.57 -12.61 -1.83
C ASP A 208 2.17 -13.37 -3.01
N ARG A 209 2.34 -12.73 -4.18
CA ARG A 209 2.91 -13.35 -5.38
C ARG A 209 4.42 -13.59 -5.28
N VAL A 210 5.20 -12.58 -4.86
CA VAL A 210 6.66 -12.70 -4.71
C VAL A 210 7.02 -13.76 -3.67
N TYR A 211 6.36 -13.78 -2.51
CA TYR A 211 6.69 -14.75 -1.47
C TYR A 211 6.23 -16.17 -1.78
N ALA A 212 5.22 -16.35 -2.64
CA ALA A 212 4.84 -17.69 -3.12
C ALA A 212 5.99 -18.38 -3.89
N GLN A 213 6.89 -17.58 -4.50
CA GLN A 213 8.03 -18.07 -5.29
C GLN A 213 9.29 -18.32 -4.45
N ASN A 214 9.25 -18.09 -3.13
CA ASN A 214 10.36 -18.34 -2.19
C ASN A 214 11.69 -17.68 -2.61
N PRO A 215 11.77 -16.34 -2.66
CA PRO A 215 13.01 -15.63 -3.01
C PRO A 215 14.15 -16.05 -2.08
N CYS A 216 15.29 -16.40 -2.67
CA CYS A 216 16.45 -16.92 -1.95
C CYS A 216 17.49 -15.85 -1.58
N ASN A 217 17.45 -14.68 -2.23
CA ASN A 217 18.32 -13.54 -1.95
C ASN A 217 17.67 -12.24 -2.47
N THR A 218 18.29 -11.09 -2.20
CA THR A 218 17.77 -9.77 -2.58
C THR A 218 17.73 -9.56 -4.09
N ASN A 219 18.67 -10.10 -4.86
CA ASN A 219 18.67 -9.97 -6.33
C ASN A 219 17.50 -10.75 -6.95
N HIS A 220 17.33 -12.01 -6.53
CA HIS A 220 16.19 -12.82 -6.96
C HIS A 220 14.87 -12.15 -6.55
N MET A 221 14.78 -11.60 -5.34
CA MET A 221 13.63 -10.81 -4.90
C MET A 221 13.35 -9.59 -5.79
N LYS A 222 14.37 -8.79 -6.12
CA LYS A 222 14.22 -7.64 -7.03
C LYS A 222 13.70 -8.09 -8.40
N SER A 223 14.23 -9.16 -8.97
CA SER A 223 13.77 -9.72 -10.25
C SER A 223 12.32 -10.18 -10.19
N LEU A 224 11.90 -10.85 -9.12
CA LEU A 224 10.51 -11.26 -8.93
C LEU A 224 9.58 -10.05 -8.80
N ILE A 225 9.97 -9.03 -8.04
CA ILE A 225 9.18 -7.81 -7.90
C ILE A 225 9.01 -7.13 -9.27
N GLN A 226 10.07 -7.01 -10.07
CA GLN A 226 9.99 -6.47 -11.43
C GLN A 226 9.03 -7.26 -12.32
N GLN A 227 9.09 -8.59 -12.29
CA GLN A 227 8.19 -9.46 -13.05
C GLN A 227 6.72 -9.27 -12.64
N GLU A 228 6.45 -9.18 -11.33
CA GLU A 228 5.09 -9.00 -10.83
C GLU A 228 4.55 -7.59 -11.11
N PHE A 229 5.40 -6.55 -11.10
CA PHE A 229 5.01 -5.21 -11.57
C PHE A 229 4.58 -5.24 -13.05
N ILE A 230 5.34 -5.91 -13.92
CA ILE A 230 4.97 -6.08 -15.34
C ILE A 230 3.62 -6.81 -15.44
N SER A 231 3.44 -7.90 -14.70
CA SER A 231 2.17 -8.64 -14.71
C SER A 231 0.97 -7.81 -14.23
N ILE A 232 1.16 -6.91 -13.26
CA ILE A 232 0.09 -6.01 -12.80
C ILE A 232 -0.14 -4.89 -13.82
N ASN A 233 0.93 -4.39 -14.45
CA ASN A 233 0.82 -3.36 -15.49
C ASN A 233 0.00 -3.84 -16.70
N ASP A 234 0.10 -5.12 -17.04
CA ASP A 234 -0.69 -5.75 -18.11
C ASP A 234 -2.18 -5.97 -17.70
N ASP A 235 -2.50 -5.89 -16.42
CA ASP A 235 -3.86 -6.07 -15.85
C ASP A 235 -4.49 -4.71 -15.52
N ILE A 236 -4.87 -3.99 -16.58
CA ILE A 236 -5.50 -2.66 -16.48
C ILE A 236 -6.83 -2.71 -15.71
N GLU A 237 -7.61 -3.77 -15.84
CA GLU A 237 -8.88 -3.92 -15.13
C GLU A 237 -8.67 -4.01 -13.61
N LEU A 238 -7.64 -4.74 -13.17
CA LEU A 238 -7.24 -4.77 -11.77
C LEU A 238 -6.84 -3.37 -11.27
N CYS A 239 -6.05 -2.64 -12.06
CA CYS A 239 -5.61 -1.30 -11.68
C CYS A 239 -6.78 -0.32 -11.52
N GLN A 240 -7.72 -0.31 -12.48
CA GLN A 240 -8.94 0.49 -12.40
C GLN A 240 -9.79 0.13 -11.18
N LYS A 241 -9.99 -1.17 -10.93
CA LYS A 241 -10.77 -1.64 -9.79
C LYS A 241 -10.15 -1.20 -8.46
N ILE A 242 -8.82 -1.28 -8.35
CA ILE A 242 -8.11 -0.84 -7.16
C ILE A 242 -8.27 0.67 -6.95
N CYS A 243 -8.01 1.48 -7.97
CA CYS A 243 -8.07 2.94 -7.87
C CYS A 243 -9.50 3.43 -7.57
N ARG A 244 -10.51 2.87 -8.24
CA ARG A 244 -11.92 3.23 -8.01
C ARG A 244 -12.44 2.81 -6.64
N SER A 245 -11.87 1.76 -6.03
CA SER A 245 -12.22 1.36 -4.66
C SER A 245 -11.85 2.39 -3.59
N VAL A 246 -11.10 3.44 -3.94
CA VAL A 246 -10.83 4.58 -3.06
C VAL A 246 -12.12 5.31 -2.70
N ALA A 247 -13.06 5.49 -3.64
CA ALA A 247 -14.35 6.15 -3.33
C ALA A 247 -15.12 5.40 -2.23
N ASP A 248 -15.24 4.07 -2.35
CA ASP A 248 -15.89 3.24 -1.32
C ASP A 248 -15.20 3.38 0.04
N ARG A 249 -13.87 3.49 0.05
CA ARG A 249 -13.07 3.67 1.27
C ARG A 249 -13.22 5.06 1.87
N CYS A 250 -13.29 6.11 1.05
CA CYS A 250 -13.60 7.46 1.49
C CYS A 250 -14.98 7.51 2.16
N GLN A 251 -15.99 6.88 1.54
CA GLN A 251 -17.32 6.77 2.14
C GLN A 251 -17.30 6.03 3.48
N MET A 252 -16.56 4.91 3.57
CA MET A 252 -16.38 4.20 4.84
C MET A 252 -15.72 5.07 5.91
N CYS A 253 -14.69 5.83 5.53
CA CYS A 253 -13.97 6.74 6.43
C CYS A 253 -14.91 7.79 7.02
N ILE A 254 -15.72 8.44 6.19
CA ILE A 254 -16.72 9.43 6.61
C ILE A 254 -17.75 8.79 7.54
N ASN A 255 -18.28 7.60 7.19
CA ASN A 255 -19.28 6.89 7.99
C ASN A 255 -18.80 6.53 9.40
N ILE A 256 -17.49 6.45 9.62
CA ILE A 256 -16.90 6.21 10.94
C ILE A 256 -16.20 7.45 11.50
N GLU A 257 -16.56 8.63 11.02
CA GLU A 257 -16.09 9.93 11.51
C GLU A 257 -14.56 10.04 11.45
N GLY A 258 -13.96 9.63 10.33
CA GLY A 258 -12.53 9.73 10.10
C GLY A 258 -11.67 8.74 10.89
N LYS A 259 -12.27 7.84 11.69
CA LYS A 259 -11.52 6.81 12.43
C LYS A 259 -10.92 5.77 11.45
N GLN A 260 -10.06 4.88 11.95
CA GLN A 260 -9.52 3.79 11.12
C GLN A 260 -10.56 2.68 10.97
N PHE A 261 -10.80 2.16 9.75
CA PHE A 261 -11.83 1.13 9.50
C PHE A 261 -11.27 -0.23 9.09
N GLU A 262 -9.94 -0.42 9.01
CA GLU A 262 -9.40 -1.73 8.56
C GLU A 262 -9.74 -2.90 9.51
N HIS A 263 -10.09 -2.60 10.77
CA HIS A 263 -10.53 -3.60 11.75
C HIS A 263 -12.00 -4.02 11.60
N LEU A 264 -12.77 -3.35 10.73
CA LEU A 264 -14.21 -3.58 10.52
C LEU A 264 -14.50 -4.59 9.39
N ARG A 265 -13.47 -5.11 8.71
CA ARG A 265 -13.60 -6.13 7.66
C ARG A 265 -13.41 -7.55 8.19
#